data_AF-A0A956I730-F1
#
_entry.id   AF-A0A956I730-F1
#
_cell.length_a   1.000
_cell.length_b   1.000
_cell.length_c   1.000
_cell.angle_alpha   90.00
_cell.angle_beta   90.00
_cell.angle_gamma   90.00
#
_symmetry.space_group_name_H-M   'P 1'
#
loop_
_entity.id
_entity.type
_entity.pdbx_description
1 polymer ?
#
loop_
_entity_poly.entity_id
_entity_poly.type
_entity_poly.pdbx_seq_one_letter_code
_entity_poly.pdbx_strand_id
1 'polypeptide(L)'
;MAHDSSRLPIALAGLLLLAPPSLAHGQSSEPEDISFQRPTPTEARAETDVSDALRTRQTIADVHRGFGIATWIAMTGTLVMGFIHLSDEYGFFAAQPDTPCARGNAVFQDFCTGPAIPHAIAGFTTLALYGTTFGLSFAMPDPLGVGDAEGAFSDRLRVHKVLRWVHLAGMVLQTAIGIAISFMDTNDYDTRRALAGVHLGTGLVTWGALTTAAALVIF
;
A
#
# COMPACT_ATOMS: atom_id res chain seq x y z
N MET A 1 25.35 -1.87 43.85
CA MET A 1 24.16 -2.74 43.74
C MET A 1 23.97 -3.03 42.27
N ALA A 2 24.29 -4.25 41.87
CA ALA A 2 24.28 -4.71 40.49
C ALA A 2 22.84 -5.04 40.08
N HIS A 3 22.36 -4.45 38.98
CA HIS A 3 21.08 -4.79 38.40
C HIS A 3 21.26 -5.90 37.38
N ASP A 4 20.63 -7.02 37.70
CA ASP A 4 20.68 -8.30 37.03
C ASP A 4 19.96 -8.28 35.67
N SER A 5 20.60 -8.94 34.71
CA SER A 5 20.23 -9.08 33.32
C SER A 5 19.43 -10.37 33.10
N SER A 6 18.11 -10.31 33.26
CA SER A 6 17.22 -11.42 32.94
C SER A 6 16.81 -11.39 31.45
N ARG A 7 17.47 -12.26 30.70
CA ARG A 7 17.22 -12.61 29.30
C ARG A 7 15.87 -13.33 29.16
N LEU A 8 15.06 -12.93 28.19
CA LEU A 8 13.87 -13.66 27.75
C LEU A 8 14.21 -14.46 26.48
N PRO A 9 14.19 -15.79 26.49
CA PRO A 9 14.23 -16.60 25.28
C PRO A 9 12.80 -16.75 24.73
N ILE A 10 12.52 -16.16 23.56
CA ILE A 10 11.30 -16.49 22.81
C ILE A 10 11.57 -17.77 22.04
N ALA A 11 10.94 -18.84 22.52
CA ALA A 11 11.05 -20.18 22.00
C ALA A 11 10.48 -20.30 20.57
N LEU A 12 11.30 -20.85 19.69
CA LEU A 12 10.90 -21.53 18.46
C LEU A 12 9.99 -22.72 18.84
N ALA A 13 8.72 -22.68 18.44
CA ALA A 13 7.83 -23.84 18.51
C ALA A 13 7.50 -24.27 17.08
N GLY A 14 8.33 -25.15 16.53
CA GLY A 14 7.99 -25.97 15.38
C GLY A 14 6.97 -27.02 15.81
N LEU A 15 5.80 -27.02 15.18
CA LEU A 15 4.82 -28.09 15.30
C LEU A 15 4.62 -28.72 13.91
N LEU A 16 5.52 -29.64 13.58
CA LEU A 16 5.34 -30.64 12.52
C LEU A 16 4.28 -31.63 13.00
N LEU A 17 3.04 -31.42 12.60
CA LEU A 17 1.98 -32.43 12.70
C LEU A 17 2.13 -33.42 11.53
N LEU A 18 2.89 -34.49 11.80
CA LEU A 18 2.84 -35.71 11.00
C LEU A 18 1.52 -36.43 11.30
N ALA A 19 0.56 -36.31 10.39
CA ALA A 19 -0.65 -37.14 10.40
C ALA A 19 -0.29 -38.57 9.95
N PRO A 20 -0.87 -39.62 10.57
CA PRO A 20 -0.65 -41.00 10.16
C PRO A 20 -1.30 -41.30 8.79
N PRO A 21 -0.73 -42.21 7.99
CA PRO A 21 -1.39 -42.71 6.79
C PRO A 21 -2.60 -43.55 7.20
N SER A 22 -3.80 -43.01 7.02
CA SER A 22 -5.04 -43.77 7.12
C SER A 22 -5.16 -44.67 5.88
N LEU A 23 -4.91 -45.96 6.05
CA LEU A 23 -5.21 -46.99 5.05
C LEU A 23 -6.74 -47.16 4.97
N ALA A 24 -7.38 -46.30 4.19
CA ALA A 24 -8.78 -46.42 3.86
C ALA A 24 -8.96 -47.48 2.77
N HIS A 25 -9.71 -48.51 3.16
CA HIS A 25 -10.38 -49.53 2.36
C HIS A 25 -10.79 -49.04 0.96
N GLY A 26 -10.28 -49.73 -0.07
CA GLY A 26 -10.71 -49.53 -1.45
C GLY A 26 -12.14 -50.04 -1.66
N GLN A 27 -13.10 -49.12 -1.72
CA GLN A 27 -14.34 -49.36 -2.45
C GLN A 27 -14.04 -49.20 -3.92
N SER A 28 -14.08 -50.30 -4.67
CA SER A 28 -14.12 -50.28 -6.13
C SER A 28 -15.45 -49.67 -6.56
N SER A 29 -15.48 -48.35 -6.74
CA SER A 29 -16.55 -47.70 -7.49
C SER A 29 -16.45 -48.21 -8.93
N GLU A 30 -17.54 -48.83 -9.41
CA GLU A 30 -17.72 -49.10 -10.84
C GLU A 30 -17.48 -47.82 -11.63
N PRO A 31 -16.86 -47.88 -12.83
CA PRO A 31 -16.62 -46.70 -13.64
C PRO A 31 -17.96 -46.08 -14.00
N GLU A 32 -18.30 -45.01 -13.28
CA GLU A 32 -19.38 -44.11 -13.67
C GLU A 32 -19.03 -43.65 -15.09
N ASP A 33 -19.83 -44.09 -16.06
CA ASP A 33 -19.66 -43.74 -17.46
C ASP A 33 -19.91 -42.24 -17.57
N ILE A 34 -18.84 -41.45 -17.39
CA ILE A 34 -18.82 -40.01 -17.61
C ILE A 34 -19.03 -39.83 -19.11
N SER A 35 -20.30 -39.88 -19.51
CA SER A 35 -20.75 -39.50 -20.84
C SER A 35 -20.28 -38.07 -21.05
N PHE A 36 -19.22 -37.93 -21.84
CA PHE A 36 -18.60 -36.66 -22.19
C PHE A 36 -19.59 -35.90 -23.08
N GLN A 37 -20.59 -35.28 -22.44
CA GLN A 37 -21.58 -34.44 -23.09
C GLN A 37 -20.81 -33.28 -23.71
N ARG A 38 -20.78 -33.21 -25.04
CA ARG A 38 -20.12 -32.12 -25.74
C ARG A 38 -20.80 -30.81 -25.33
N PRO A 39 -20.06 -29.79 -24.87
CA PRO A 39 -20.66 -28.52 -24.47
C PRO A 39 -21.45 -27.92 -25.63
N THR A 40 -22.59 -27.32 -25.32
CA THR A 40 -23.36 -26.56 -26.28
C THR A 40 -22.54 -25.38 -26.79
N PRO A 41 -22.83 -24.83 -27.99
CA PRO A 41 -22.16 -23.63 -28.49
C PRO A 41 -22.20 -22.44 -27.51
N THR A 42 -23.27 -22.34 -26.71
CA THR A 42 -23.43 -21.30 -25.68
C THR A 42 -22.45 -21.51 -24.51
N GLU A 43 -22.34 -22.74 -24.01
CA GLU A 43 -21.41 -23.08 -22.92
C GLU A 43 -19.96 -22.92 -23.36
N ALA A 44 -19.62 -23.37 -24.57
CA ALA A 44 -18.28 -23.20 -25.13
C ALA A 44 -17.90 -21.71 -25.28
N ARG A 45 -18.87 -20.86 -25.66
CA ARG A 45 -18.67 -19.40 -25.72
C ARG A 45 -18.48 -18.80 -24.32
N ALA A 46 -19.27 -19.21 -23.34
CA ALA A 46 -19.15 -18.73 -21.96
C ALA A 46 -17.81 -19.14 -21.34
N GLU A 47 -17.34 -20.36 -21.58
CA GLU A 47 -16.03 -20.84 -21.14
C GLU A 47 -14.89 -20.02 -21.77
N THR A 48 -14.99 -19.73 -23.07
CA THR A 48 -14.01 -18.87 -23.77
C THR A 48 -13.97 -17.47 -23.15
N ASP A 49 -15.13 -16.85 -22.91
CA ASP A 49 -15.25 -15.51 -22.30
C ASP A 49 -14.65 -15.45 -20.89
N VAL A 50 -14.92 -16.46 -20.05
CA VAL A 50 -14.30 -16.58 -18.71
C VAL A 50 -12.79 -16.75 -18.83
N SER A 51 -12.30 -17.57 -19.76
CA SER A 51 -10.86 -17.80 -19.96
C SER A 51 -10.12 -16.54 -20.41
N ASP A 52 -10.73 -15.74 -21.29
CA ASP A 52 -10.19 -14.47 -21.77
C ASP A 52 -10.20 -13.41 -20.67
N ALA A 53 -11.26 -13.36 -19.86
CA ALA A 53 -11.34 -12.50 -18.69
C ALA A 53 -10.27 -12.84 -17.65
N LEU A 54 -9.99 -14.12 -17.40
CA LEU A 54 -8.93 -14.57 -16.49
C LEU A 54 -7.54 -14.18 -17.00
N ARG A 55 -7.26 -14.35 -18.30
CA ARG A 55 -6.00 -13.92 -18.92
C ARG A 55 -5.79 -12.41 -18.83
N THR A 56 -6.87 -11.65 -19.07
CA THR A 56 -6.89 -10.19 -18.94
C THR A 56 -6.62 -9.79 -17.49
N ARG A 57 -7.30 -10.42 -16.53
CA ARG A 57 -7.09 -10.21 -15.09
C ARG A 57 -5.65 -10.43 -14.68
N GLN A 58 -5.04 -11.54 -15.11
CA GLN A 58 -3.65 -11.86 -14.79
C GLN A 58 -2.70 -10.80 -15.33
N THR A 59 -2.88 -10.39 -16.58
CA THR A 59 -2.05 -9.33 -17.20
C THR A 59 -2.16 -8.01 -16.43
N ILE A 60 -3.38 -7.59 -16.09
CA ILE A 60 -3.60 -6.35 -15.31
C ILE A 60 -3.03 -6.50 -13.89
N ALA A 61 -3.17 -7.67 -13.27
CA ALA A 61 -2.66 -7.93 -11.92
C ALA A 61 -1.13 -7.84 -11.85
N ASP A 62 -0.43 -8.37 -12.85
CA ASP A 62 1.04 -8.30 -12.91
C ASP A 62 1.52 -6.85 -13.07
N VAL A 63 0.89 -6.09 -13.96
CA VAL A 63 1.20 -4.66 -14.15
C VAL A 63 0.84 -3.85 -12.90
N HIS A 64 -0.34 -4.06 -12.33
CA HIS A 64 -0.79 -3.42 -11.10
C HIS A 64 0.17 -3.68 -9.94
N ARG A 65 0.66 -4.92 -9.79
CA ARG A 65 1.64 -5.29 -8.76
C ARG A 65 2.96 -4.55 -8.97
N GLY A 66 3.47 -4.49 -10.20
CA GLY A 66 4.69 -3.75 -10.53
C GLY A 66 4.59 -2.26 -10.16
N PHE A 67 3.51 -1.61 -10.61
CA PHE A 67 3.24 -0.21 -10.26
C PHE A 67 2.95 0.00 -8.77
N GLY A 68 2.31 -0.96 -8.10
CA GLY A 68 2.06 -0.92 -6.66
C GLY A 68 3.36 -0.92 -5.85
N ILE A 69 4.32 -1.78 -6.21
CA ILE A 69 5.66 -1.80 -5.59
C ILE A 69 6.38 -0.48 -5.85
N ALA A 70 6.36 0.02 -7.10
CA ALA A 70 6.97 1.30 -7.44
C ALA A 70 6.35 2.47 -6.66
N THR A 71 5.02 2.49 -6.53
CA THR A 71 4.28 3.48 -5.73
C THR A 71 4.69 3.41 -4.26
N TRP A 72 4.81 2.22 -3.69
CA TRP A 72 5.22 2.04 -2.30
C TRP A 72 6.65 2.54 -2.05
N ILE A 73 7.60 2.23 -2.93
CA ILE A 73 8.98 2.74 -2.85
C ILE A 73 9.00 4.27 -2.97
N ALA A 74 8.30 4.82 -3.96
CA ALA A 74 8.23 6.27 -4.19
C ALA A 74 7.60 7.02 -3.01
N MET A 75 6.50 6.49 -2.46
CA MET A 75 5.84 7.04 -1.27
C MET A 75 6.77 7.01 -0.06
N THR A 76 7.51 5.91 0.14
CA THR A 76 8.49 5.79 1.23
C THR A 76 9.59 6.86 1.09
N GLY A 77 10.14 7.05 -0.11
CA GLY A 77 11.13 8.10 -0.36
C GLY A 77 10.55 9.51 -0.13
N THR A 78 9.34 9.76 -0.60
CA THR A 78 8.62 11.03 -0.39
C THR A 78 8.42 11.32 1.10
N LEU A 79 8.03 10.31 1.88
CA LEU A 79 7.85 10.41 3.32
C LEU A 79 9.17 10.73 4.03
N VAL A 80 10.26 10.05 3.70
CA VAL A 80 11.60 10.33 4.26
C VAL A 80 12.01 11.77 3.97
N MET A 81 11.84 12.25 2.73
CA MET A 81 12.08 13.65 2.39
C MET A 81 11.19 14.60 3.17
N GLY A 82 9.91 14.26 3.38
CA GLY A 82 8.97 15.05 4.20
C GLY A 82 9.40 15.14 5.66
N PHE A 83 9.93 14.05 6.23
CA PHE A 83 10.51 14.05 7.58
C PHE A 83 11.73 14.97 7.67
N ILE A 84 12.64 14.89 6.72
CA ILE A 84 13.84 15.74 6.70
C ILE A 84 13.43 17.21 6.53
N HIS A 85 12.49 17.50 5.63
CA HIS A 85 11.98 18.85 5.44
C HIS A 85 11.31 19.41 6.71
N LEU A 86 10.46 18.62 7.39
CA LEU A 86 9.85 19.04 8.65
C LEU A 86 10.92 19.27 9.75
N SER A 87 11.95 18.42 9.80
CA SER A 87 13.06 18.56 10.72
C SER A 87 13.87 19.83 10.44
N ASP A 88 14.23 20.08 9.20
CA ASP A 88 15.10 21.20 8.80
C ASP A 88 14.38 22.55 8.94
N GLU A 89 13.16 22.68 8.40
CA GLU A 89 12.42 23.95 8.40
C GLU A 89 11.77 24.24 9.76
N TYR A 90 11.32 23.21 10.49
CA TYR A 90 10.54 23.38 11.72
C TYR A 90 11.11 22.74 12.99
N GLY A 91 12.26 22.06 12.92
CA GLY A 91 12.89 21.44 14.10
C GLY A 91 11.98 20.47 14.86
N PHE A 92 11.07 19.78 14.17
CA PHE A 92 9.97 19.02 14.78
C PHE A 92 9.17 19.83 15.81
N PHE A 93 8.61 20.96 15.38
CA PHE A 93 7.82 21.86 16.22
C PHE A 93 8.63 22.72 17.21
N ALA A 94 9.89 23.01 16.89
CA ALA A 94 10.71 24.00 17.60
C ALA A 94 10.26 25.43 17.29
N ALA A 95 10.74 26.40 18.07
CA ALA A 95 10.61 27.82 17.71
C ALA A 95 11.50 28.14 16.50
N GLN A 96 11.09 29.10 15.68
CA GLN A 96 11.79 29.48 14.45
C GLN A 96 13.30 29.71 14.61
N PRO A 97 13.82 30.44 15.61
CA PRO A 97 15.27 30.67 15.74
C PRO A 97 16.07 29.40 16.09
N ASP A 98 15.40 28.35 16.58
CA ASP A 98 16.04 27.11 17.03
C ASP A 98 16.05 26.02 15.95
N THR A 99 15.44 26.27 14.79
CA THR A 99 15.39 25.29 13.70
C THR A 99 16.75 25.11 13.05
N PRO A 100 17.02 23.94 12.43
CA PRO A 100 18.25 23.73 11.68
C PRO A 100 18.48 24.75 10.56
N CYS A 101 17.42 25.17 9.88
CA CYS A 101 17.50 26.22 8.87
C CYS A 101 17.93 27.58 9.47
N ALA A 102 17.37 28.01 10.59
CA ALA A 102 17.76 29.27 11.24
C ALA A 102 19.20 29.24 11.77
N ARG A 103 19.68 28.06 12.17
CA ARG A 103 21.04 27.85 12.69
C ARG A 103 22.07 27.53 11.61
N GLY A 104 21.66 27.40 10.35
CA GLY A 104 22.55 27.11 9.23
C GLY A 104 23.13 25.69 9.23
N ASN A 105 22.45 24.72 9.86
CA ASN A 105 22.91 23.32 9.96
C ASN A 105 21.85 22.29 9.51
N ALA A 106 20.93 22.71 8.64
CA ALA A 106 19.98 21.82 7.95
C ALA A 106 20.69 20.73 7.12
N VAL A 107 20.04 19.57 7.02
CA VAL A 107 20.49 18.44 6.17
C VAL A 107 20.43 18.86 4.70
N PHE A 108 19.33 19.49 4.29
CA PHE A 108 19.17 20.07 2.96
C PHE A 108 18.99 21.58 3.04
N GLN A 109 20.06 22.32 2.76
CA GLN A 109 20.06 23.79 2.78
C GLN A 109 19.03 24.39 1.80
N ASP A 110 18.76 23.70 0.69
CA ASP A 110 17.77 24.12 -0.31
C ASP A 110 16.34 24.17 0.25
N PHE A 111 16.03 23.45 1.34
CA PHE A 111 14.73 23.51 2.00
C PHE A 111 14.54 24.79 2.82
N CYS A 112 15.63 25.49 3.14
CA CYS A 112 15.58 26.70 3.96
C CYS A 112 15.23 27.95 3.15
N THR A 113 15.38 27.90 1.82
CA THR A 113 15.19 29.05 0.95
C THR A 113 14.19 28.72 -0.16
N GLY A 114 12.90 28.73 0.19
CA GLY A 114 11.80 28.60 -0.77
C GLY A 114 11.22 27.18 -0.86
N PRO A 115 10.57 26.84 -1.98
CA PRO A 115 9.89 25.56 -2.12
C PRO A 115 10.89 24.39 -2.10
N ALA A 116 10.59 23.34 -1.35
CA ALA A 116 11.36 22.09 -1.35
C ALA A 116 11.17 21.30 -2.65
N ILE A 117 11.76 21.77 -3.75
CA ILE A 117 11.61 21.21 -5.10
C ILE A 117 11.89 19.69 -5.15
N PRO A 118 12.95 19.15 -4.52
CA PRO A 118 13.18 17.70 -4.52
C PRO A 118 12.02 16.91 -3.90
N HIS A 119 11.46 17.39 -2.78
CA HIS A 119 10.30 16.76 -2.15
C HIS A 119 9.05 16.86 -3.02
N ALA A 120 8.84 18.01 -3.68
CA ALA A 120 7.72 18.19 -4.61
C ALA A 120 7.80 17.23 -5.81
N ILE A 121 8.98 17.09 -6.44
CA ILE A 121 9.19 16.16 -7.56
C ILE A 121 8.89 14.71 -7.11
N ALA A 122 9.39 14.31 -5.94
CA ALA A 122 9.10 13.00 -5.39
C ALA A 122 7.60 12.78 -5.11
N GLY A 123 6.93 13.80 -4.56
CA GLY A 123 5.50 13.81 -4.33
C GLY A 123 4.68 13.63 -5.61
N PHE A 124 4.98 14.40 -6.66
CA PHE A 124 4.29 14.28 -7.95
C PHE A 124 4.59 12.96 -8.66
N THR A 125 5.81 12.45 -8.55
CA THR A 125 6.17 11.12 -9.07
C THR A 125 5.35 10.03 -8.36
N THR A 126 5.24 10.11 -7.03
CA THR A 126 4.41 9.20 -6.24
C THR A 126 2.94 9.29 -6.65
N LEU A 127 2.42 10.50 -6.84
CA LEU A 127 1.04 10.72 -7.28
C LEU A 127 0.77 10.11 -8.66
N ALA A 128 1.70 10.24 -9.61
CA ALA A 128 1.57 9.65 -10.94
C ALA A 128 1.56 8.11 -10.88
N LEU A 129 2.53 7.50 -10.19
CA LEU A 129 2.60 6.04 -10.01
C LEU A 129 1.35 5.51 -9.30
N TYR A 130 0.90 6.22 -8.26
CA TYR A 130 -0.33 5.90 -7.55
C TYR A 130 -1.55 5.98 -8.46
N GLY A 131 -1.68 7.06 -9.25
CA GLY A 131 -2.78 7.24 -10.18
C GLY A 131 -2.89 6.10 -11.19
N THR A 132 -1.76 5.64 -11.73
CA THR A 132 -1.71 4.45 -12.60
C THR A 132 -2.15 3.19 -11.84
N THR A 133 -1.57 2.92 -10.67
CA THR A 133 -1.91 1.74 -9.84
C THR A 133 -3.40 1.71 -9.50
N PHE A 134 -3.93 2.85 -9.05
CA PHE A 134 -5.33 3.03 -8.68
C PHE A 134 -6.25 2.85 -9.89
N GLY A 135 -5.93 3.44 -11.05
CA GLY A 135 -6.69 3.26 -12.29
C GLY A 135 -6.77 1.80 -12.73
N LEU A 136 -5.64 1.09 -12.70
CA LEU A 136 -5.58 -0.35 -13.02
C LEU A 136 -6.47 -1.19 -12.09
N SER A 137 -6.67 -0.77 -10.84
CA SER A 137 -7.53 -1.48 -9.89
C SER A 137 -9.01 -1.52 -10.29
N PHE A 138 -9.49 -0.55 -11.09
CA PHE A 138 -10.87 -0.55 -11.60
C PHE A 138 -11.01 -1.30 -12.93
N ALA A 139 -9.91 -1.44 -13.67
CA ALA A 139 -9.90 -2.16 -14.94
C ALA A 139 -9.82 -3.68 -14.76
N MET A 140 -9.55 -4.19 -13.55
CA MET A 140 -9.37 -5.61 -13.29
C MET A 140 -10.71 -6.36 -13.27
N PRO A 141 -10.97 -7.30 -14.20
CA PRO A 141 -12.22 -8.05 -14.23
C PRO A 141 -12.30 -9.09 -13.10
N ASP A 142 -13.52 -9.35 -12.62
CA ASP A 142 -13.81 -10.38 -11.61
C ASP A 142 -14.83 -11.43 -12.13
N PRO A 143 -14.46 -12.24 -13.14
CA PRO A 143 -15.40 -13.17 -13.80
C PRO A 143 -15.92 -14.28 -12.88
N LEU A 144 -15.22 -14.54 -11.77
CA LEU A 144 -15.57 -15.58 -10.81
C LEU A 144 -16.28 -15.02 -9.55
N GLY A 145 -16.50 -13.70 -9.47
CA GLY A 145 -17.13 -13.07 -8.31
C GLY A 145 -16.40 -13.33 -6.99
N VAL A 146 -15.07 -13.51 -7.02
CA VAL A 146 -14.31 -13.88 -5.80
C VAL A 146 -14.34 -12.78 -4.75
N GLY A 147 -14.68 -11.55 -5.14
CA GLY A 147 -14.93 -10.45 -4.20
C GLY A 147 -16.11 -10.67 -3.25
N ASP A 148 -17.11 -11.44 -3.70
CA ASP A 148 -18.38 -11.62 -2.99
C ASP A 148 -18.51 -13.03 -2.38
N ALA A 149 -17.60 -13.93 -2.74
CA ALA A 149 -17.53 -15.28 -2.17
C ALA A 149 -17.17 -15.29 -0.66
N GLU A 150 -17.42 -16.43 -0.04
CA GLU A 150 -17.01 -16.72 1.33
C GLU A 150 -15.59 -17.29 1.38
N GLY A 151 -14.84 -16.95 2.45
CA GLY A 151 -13.52 -17.51 2.71
C GLY A 151 -12.42 -16.46 2.92
N ALA A 152 -11.30 -16.92 3.48
CA ALA A 152 -10.20 -16.06 3.91
C ALA A 152 -9.61 -15.20 2.78
N PHE A 153 -9.59 -15.70 1.54
CA PHE A 153 -9.11 -14.93 0.39
C PHE A 153 -10.05 -13.75 0.06
N SER A 154 -11.37 -14.02 0.02
CA SER A 154 -12.39 -13.00 -0.22
C SER A 154 -12.41 -11.95 0.89
N ASP A 155 -12.17 -12.34 2.15
CA ASP A 155 -12.00 -11.40 3.26
C ASP A 155 -10.83 -10.44 3.06
N ARG A 156 -9.65 -10.96 2.68
CA ARG A 156 -8.49 -10.10 2.37
C ARG A 156 -8.80 -9.15 1.21
N LEU A 157 -9.50 -9.63 0.18
CA LEU A 157 -9.89 -8.82 -0.97
C LEU A 157 -10.87 -7.70 -0.58
N ARG A 158 -11.82 -7.97 0.33
CA ARG A 158 -12.72 -6.97 0.90
C ARG A 158 -11.94 -5.90 1.67
N VAL A 159 -11.01 -6.30 2.53
CA VAL A 159 -10.14 -5.36 3.27
C VAL A 159 -9.30 -4.52 2.32
N HIS A 160 -8.71 -5.13 1.28
CA HIS A 160 -7.95 -4.41 0.25
C HIS A 160 -8.83 -3.36 -0.48
N LYS A 161 -10.07 -3.70 -0.85
CA LYS A 161 -11.04 -2.76 -1.45
C LYS A 161 -11.40 -1.60 -0.52
N VAL A 162 -11.47 -1.83 0.79
CA VAL A 162 -11.68 -0.76 1.79
C VAL A 162 -10.45 0.13 1.92
N LEU A 163 -9.27 -0.47 2.08
CA LEU A 163 -7.99 0.26 2.18
C LEU A 163 -7.72 1.10 0.93
N ARG A 164 -8.21 0.67 -0.24
CA ARG A 164 -8.17 1.45 -1.48
C ARG A 164 -8.78 2.84 -1.31
N TRP A 165 -9.91 2.94 -0.62
CA TRP A 165 -10.56 4.22 -0.37
C TRP A 165 -9.84 5.05 0.69
N VAL A 166 -9.30 4.39 1.72
CA VAL A 166 -8.51 5.05 2.78
C VAL A 166 -7.28 5.72 2.18
N HIS A 167 -6.46 4.98 1.42
CA HIS A 167 -5.26 5.55 0.83
C HIS A 167 -5.59 6.53 -0.31
N LEU A 168 -6.71 6.39 -1.04
CA LEU A 168 -7.15 7.43 -1.97
C LEU A 168 -7.44 8.75 -1.26
N ALA A 169 -8.26 8.72 -0.21
CA ALA A 169 -8.59 9.90 0.56
C ALA A 169 -7.33 10.57 1.11
N GLY A 170 -6.39 9.75 1.62
CA GLY A 170 -5.08 10.20 2.07
C GLY A 170 -4.25 10.88 0.97
N MET A 171 -4.14 10.28 -0.23
CA MET A 171 -3.42 10.84 -1.37
C MET A 171 -4.01 12.18 -1.84
N VAL A 172 -5.34 12.30 -1.87
CA VAL A 172 -6.01 13.56 -2.21
C VAL A 172 -5.74 14.61 -1.14
N LEU A 173 -5.93 14.25 0.14
CA LEU A 173 -5.77 15.18 1.25
C LEU A 173 -4.33 15.69 1.37
N GLN A 174 -3.33 14.81 1.31
CA GLN A 174 -1.93 15.23 1.38
C GLN A 174 -1.57 16.15 0.20
N THR A 175 -2.05 15.86 -1.01
CA THR A 175 -1.80 16.71 -2.20
C THR A 175 -2.40 18.09 -1.99
N ALA A 176 -3.65 18.17 -1.52
CA ALA A 176 -4.31 19.44 -1.24
C ALA A 176 -3.59 20.24 -0.15
N ILE A 177 -3.18 19.60 0.95
CA ILE A 177 -2.44 20.27 2.03
C ILE A 177 -1.07 20.75 1.53
N GLY A 178 -0.32 19.94 0.77
CA GLY A 178 0.99 20.33 0.24
C GLY A 178 0.90 21.55 -0.69
N ILE A 179 -0.11 21.58 -1.55
CA ILE A 179 -0.42 22.74 -2.40
C ILE A 179 -0.81 23.95 -1.54
N ALA A 180 -1.68 23.77 -0.54
CA ALA A 180 -2.11 24.87 0.33
C ALA A 180 -0.91 25.51 1.06
N ILE A 181 -0.02 24.70 1.66
CA ILE A 181 1.21 25.18 2.33
C ILE A 181 2.08 25.99 1.35
N SER A 182 2.17 25.58 0.08
CA SER A 182 3.00 26.26 -0.93
C SER A 182 2.53 27.68 -1.28
N PHE A 183 1.28 28.02 -0.97
CA PHE A 183 0.69 29.35 -1.24
C PHE A 183 0.57 30.22 0.02
N MET A 184 0.98 29.74 1.19
CA MET A 184 0.86 30.49 2.44
C MET A 184 1.98 31.54 2.60
N ASP A 185 1.67 32.64 3.29
CA ASP A 185 2.65 33.66 3.64
C ASP A 185 3.71 33.08 4.59
N THR A 186 4.97 33.39 4.30
CA THR A 186 6.14 33.07 5.13
C THR A 186 6.09 33.67 6.54
N ASN A 187 5.31 34.73 6.76
CA ASN A 187 5.16 35.36 8.07
C ASN A 187 4.31 34.55 9.07
N ASP A 188 3.55 33.55 8.61
CA ASP A 188 2.70 32.72 9.47
C ASP A 188 3.37 31.37 9.81
N TYR A 189 4.48 31.46 10.56
CA TYR A 189 5.33 30.31 10.88
C TYR A 189 4.55 29.22 11.63
N ASP A 190 3.76 29.59 12.64
CA ASP A 190 3.05 28.62 13.47
C ASP A 190 1.97 27.87 12.70
N THR A 191 1.21 28.56 11.83
CA THR A 191 0.19 27.89 11.01
C THR A 191 0.84 26.98 9.96
N ARG A 192 1.92 27.43 9.30
CA ARG A 192 2.66 26.58 8.34
C ARG A 192 3.23 25.34 9.02
N ARG A 193 3.82 25.50 10.20
CA ARG A 193 4.36 24.41 11.03
C ARG A 193 3.29 23.40 11.42
N ALA A 194 2.12 23.89 11.86
CA ALA A 194 1.00 23.02 12.19
C ALA A 194 0.50 22.24 10.97
N LEU A 195 0.31 22.91 9.83
CA LEU A 195 -0.11 22.25 8.59
C LEU A 195 0.93 21.27 8.05
N ALA A 196 2.22 21.58 8.14
CA ALA A 196 3.30 20.67 7.79
C ALA A 196 3.26 19.40 8.67
N GLY A 197 2.97 19.54 9.96
CA GLY A 197 2.71 18.42 10.86
C GLY A 197 1.52 17.56 10.43
N VAL A 198 0.38 18.19 10.10
CA VAL A 198 -0.82 17.49 9.60
C VAL A 198 -0.54 16.80 8.26
N HIS A 199 0.21 17.45 7.38
CA HIS A 199 0.64 16.89 6.10
C HIS A 199 1.45 15.60 6.29
N LEU A 200 2.47 15.64 7.17
CA LEU A 200 3.28 14.47 7.49
C LEU A 200 2.44 13.36 8.14
N GLY A 201 1.58 13.70 9.10
CA GLY A 201 0.68 12.75 9.75
C GLY A 201 -0.25 12.06 8.76
N THR A 202 -0.83 12.82 7.82
CA THR A 202 -1.65 12.29 6.72
C THR A 202 -0.82 11.35 5.83
N GLY A 203 0.41 11.74 5.51
CA GLY A 203 1.35 10.92 4.74
C GLY A 203 1.66 9.58 5.42
N LEU A 204 1.89 9.58 6.74
CA LEU A 204 2.11 8.37 7.54
C LEU A 204 0.91 7.42 7.52
N VAL A 205 -0.30 7.94 7.72
CA VAL A 205 -1.54 7.15 7.67
C VAL A 205 -1.74 6.55 6.28
N THR A 206 -1.54 7.37 5.24
CA THR A 206 -1.66 6.94 3.83
C THR A 206 -0.66 5.84 3.50
N TRP A 207 0.60 6.02 3.90
CA TRP A 207 1.65 5.03 3.71
C TRP A 207 1.37 3.73 4.48
N GLY A 208 0.86 3.81 5.71
CA GLY A 208 0.46 2.64 6.49
C GLY A 208 -0.68 1.86 5.84
N ALA A 209 -1.70 2.56 5.34
CA ALA A 209 -2.80 1.95 4.59
C ALA A 209 -2.32 1.28 3.30
N LEU A 210 -1.46 1.95 2.53
CA LEU A 210 -0.85 1.40 1.31
C LEU A 210 0.00 0.14 1.61
N THR A 211 0.81 0.19 2.67
CA THR A 211 1.67 -0.93 3.11
C THR A 211 0.82 -2.13 3.54
N THR A 212 -0.26 -1.88 4.29
CA THR A 212 -1.19 -2.93 4.71
C THR A 212 -1.90 -3.56 3.50
N ALA A 213 -2.34 -2.72 2.55
CA ALA A 213 -2.99 -3.19 1.33
C ALA A 213 -2.06 -4.06 0.47
N ALA A 214 -0.78 -3.70 0.38
CA ALA A 214 0.25 -4.47 -0.31
C ALA A 214 0.56 -5.79 0.39
N ALA A 215 0.66 -5.79 1.72
CA ALA A 215 0.92 -6.99 2.50
C ALA A 215 -0.17 -8.06 2.32
N LEU A 216 -1.45 -7.65 2.29
CA LEU A 216 -2.60 -8.55 2.14
C LEU A 216 -2.67 -9.29 0.79
N VAL A 217 -2.02 -8.76 -0.25
CA VAL A 217 -2.07 -9.30 -1.62
C VAL A 217 -0.77 -9.96 -2.05
N ILE A 218 0.33 -9.70 -1.34
CA ILE A 218 1.62 -10.37 -1.55
C ILE A 218 1.75 -11.63 -0.67
N PHE A 219 1.15 -11.64 0.52
CA PHE A 219 1.19 -12.73 1.51
C PHE A 219 -0.23 -13.24 1.87
#